data_AF-A0A177KLY6-F1
#
_entry.id   AF-A0A177KLY6-F1
#
_cell.length_a   1.000
_cell.length_b   1.000
_cell.length_c   1.000
_cell.angle_alpha   90.00
_cell.angle_beta   90.00
_cell.angle_gamma   90.00
#
_symmetry.space_group_name_H-M   'P 1'
#
loop_
_entity.id
_entity.type
_entity.pdbx_description
1 polymer ?
#
loop_
_entity_poly.entity_id
_entity_poly.type
_entity_poly.pdbx_seq_one_letter_code
_entity_poly.pdbx_strand_id
1 'polypeptide(L)'
;MAGTDSIFYQRLLEDFSAQLYVAAPARVIKLNPDRTADVVPLFKEDGAEASPLLGVPYLRHIEAGEGVSSIKKGSAVWLNFADRAIDNMVGAKSFDPEFSRRHERKDAVIVGVF
;
A
#
# COMPACT_ATOMS: atom_id res chain seq x y z
N MET A 1 -38.52 7.70 -5.61
CA MET A 1 -37.75 7.82 -4.35
C MET A 1 -37.17 6.46 -4.05
N ALA A 2 -35.85 6.34 -3.90
CA ALA A 2 -35.27 5.11 -3.39
C ALA A 2 -35.76 4.91 -1.95
N GLY A 3 -36.14 3.69 -1.58
CA GLY A 3 -36.61 3.39 -0.22
C GLY A 3 -35.48 3.57 0.81
N THR A 4 -35.84 3.76 2.07
CA THR A 4 -34.88 3.92 3.19
C THR A 4 -33.83 2.82 3.23
N ASP A 5 -34.22 1.58 2.92
CA ASP A 5 -33.33 0.43 2.84
C ASP A 5 -32.27 0.57 1.73
N SER A 6 -32.66 1.11 0.57
CA SER A 6 -31.73 1.34 -0.55
C SER A 6 -30.64 2.34 -0.18
N ILE A 7 -30.99 3.38 0.59
CA ILE A 7 -30.03 4.38 1.08
C ILE A 7 -29.06 3.74 2.09
N PHE A 8 -29.57 2.88 2.98
CA PHE A 8 -28.73 2.15 3.93
C PHE A 8 -27.71 1.27 3.21
N TYR A 9 -28.13 0.42 2.28
CA TYR A 9 -27.22 -0.47 1.56
C TYR A 9 -26.22 0.29 0.69
N GLN A 10 -26.64 1.40 0.07
CA GLN A 10 -25.73 2.22 -0.70
C GLN A 10 -24.61 2.79 0.17
N ARG A 11 -24.94 3.35 1.33
CA ARG A 11 -23.93 3.86 2.28
C ARG A 11 -23.02 2.75 2.80
N LEU A 12 -23.59 1.60 3.15
CA LEU A 12 -22.80 0.44 3.58
C LEU A 12 -21.79 0.01 2.51
N LEU A 13 -22.19 -0.01 1.23
CA LEU A 13 -21.30 -0.36 0.12
C LEU A 13 -20.24 0.71 -0.12
N GLU A 14 -20.58 1.99 -0.02
CA GLU A 14 -19.64 3.11 -0.12
C GLU A 14 -18.61 3.05 1.01
N ASP A 15 -19.05 2.87 2.26
CA ASP A 15 -18.19 2.76 3.44
C ASP A 15 -17.27 1.53 3.37
N PHE A 16 -17.81 0.38 2.95
CA PHE A 16 -17.01 -0.83 2.78
C PHE A 16 -15.96 -0.65 1.68
N SER A 17 -16.35 -0.08 0.54
CA SER A 17 -15.44 0.13 -0.59
C SER A 17 -14.32 1.10 -0.24
N ALA A 18 -14.61 2.13 0.56
CA ALA A 18 -13.61 3.10 1.02
C ALA A 18 -12.54 2.47 1.94
N GLN A 19 -12.83 1.32 2.55
CA GLN A 19 -11.89 0.59 3.40
C GLN A 19 -11.07 -0.47 2.64
N LEU A 20 -11.36 -0.70 1.35
CA LEU A 20 -10.61 -1.64 0.52
C LEU A 20 -9.43 -0.92 -0.13
N TYR A 21 -8.25 -1.00 0.49
CA TYR A 21 -7.03 -0.51 -0.13
C TYR A 21 -6.56 -1.49 -1.20
N VAL A 22 -6.49 -1.03 -2.46
CA VAL A 22 -6.11 -1.86 -3.62
C VAL A 22 -4.76 -1.41 -4.17
N ALA A 23 -4.67 -0.15 -4.56
CA ALA A 23 -3.45 0.46 -5.06
C ALA A 23 -3.48 1.98 -4.85
N ALA A 24 -2.31 2.60 -4.74
CA ALA A 24 -2.19 4.04 -4.64
C ALA A 24 -0.84 4.56 -5.14
N PRO A 25 -0.79 5.73 -5.79
CA PRO A 25 0.46 6.42 -5.99
C PRO A 25 0.96 6.98 -4.66
N ALA A 26 2.27 6.93 -4.45
CA ALA A 26 2.92 7.44 -3.25
C ALA A 26 4.25 8.14 -3.59
N ARG A 27 4.78 8.90 -2.64
CA ARG A 27 6.11 9.51 -2.72
C ARG A 27 7.01 8.94 -1.66
N VAL A 28 8.24 8.61 -2.04
CA VAL A 28 9.27 8.15 -1.11
C VAL A 28 9.74 9.30 -0.24
N ILE A 29 9.62 9.15 1.08
CA ILE A 29 10.16 10.12 2.04
C ILE A 29 11.52 9.70 2.58
N LYS A 30 11.79 8.39 2.63
CA LYS A 30 13.06 7.82 3.08
C LYS A 30 13.28 6.44 2.46
N LEU A 31 14.52 6.15 2.07
CA LEU A 31 14.94 4.81 1.65
C LEU A 31 15.65 4.12 2.83
N ASN A 32 15.29 2.88 3.14
CA ASN A 32 15.86 2.10 4.23
C ASN A 32 16.88 1.07 3.68
N PRO A 33 17.82 0.59 4.51
CA PRO A 33 18.90 -0.30 4.05
C PRO A 33 18.44 -1.74 3.75
N ASP A 34 17.24 -2.13 4.16
CA ASP A 34 16.70 -3.50 4.12
C ASP A 34 15.77 -3.76 2.91
N ARG A 35 15.94 -3.01 1.82
CA ARG A 35 15.05 -3.00 0.64
C ARG A 35 13.60 -2.62 0.96
N THR A 36 13.47 -1.70 1.90
CA THR A 36 12.20 -1.03 2.19
C THR A 36 12.32 0.48 2.02
N ALA A 37 11.18 1.16 1.94
CA ALA A 37 11.11 2.60 1.92
C ALA A 37 9.94 3.09 2.76
N ASP A 38 10.13 4.24 3.40
CA ASP A 38 9.03 4.97 4.00
C ASP A 38 8.40 5.85 2.91
N VAL A 39 7.09 5.78 2.77
CA VAL A 39 6.33 6.43 1.69
C VAL A 39 5.11 7.16 2.22
N VAL A 40 4.65 8.18 1.51
CA VAL A 40 3.40 8.89 1.79
C VAL A 40 2.51 8.79 0.56
N PRO A 41 1.29 8.20 0.67
CA PRO A 41 0.32 8.22 -0.41
C PRO A 41 0.02 9.64 -0.90
N LEU A 42 -0.17 9.81 -2.22
CA LEU A 42 -0.43 11.12 -2.81
C LEU A 42 -1.89 11.56 -2.72
N PHE A 43 -2.80 10.62 -2.49
CA PHE A 43 -4.20 10.95 -2.22
C PHE A 43 -4.32 11.65 -0.87
N LYS A 44 -5.15 12.69 -0.82
CA LYS A 44 -5.48 13.37 0.42
C LYS A 44 -6.54 12.60 1.18
N GLU A 45 -6.40 12.54 2.49
CA GLU A 45 -7.39 11.98 3.41
C GLU A 45 -8.00 13.16 4.16
N ASP A 46 -9.31 13.38 4.01
CA ASP A 46 -10.05 14.50 4.63
C ASP A 46 -9.42 15.90 4.42
N GLY A 47 -8.83 16.10 3.23
CA GLY A 47 -8.17 17.36 2.85
C GLY A 47 -6.74 17.53 3.37
N ALA A 48 -6.25 16.60 4.21
CA ALA A 48 -4.89 16.55 4.72
C ALA A 48 -4.00 15.59 3.91
N GLU A 49 -2.68 15.69 4.10
CA GLU A 49 -1.76 14.65 3.61
C GLU A 49 -2.01 13.33 4.33
N ALA A 50 -1.95 12.23 3.58
CA ALA A 50 -2.13 10.89 4.14
C ALA A 50 -1.02 10.56 5.14
N SER A 51 -1.33 9.68 6.09
CA SER A 51 -0.31 9.18 7.03
C SER A 51 0.82 8.43 6.30
N PRO A 52 2.10 8.59 6.69
CA PRO A 52 3.19 7.81 6.14
C PRO A 52 3.02 6.31 6.40
N LEU A 53 3.42 5.50 5.43
CA LEU A 53 3.62 4.07 5.54
C LEU A 53 5.11 3.82 5.71
N LEU A 54 5.49 3.08 6.75
CA LEU A 54 6.88 2.86 7.13
C LEU A 54 7.32 1.46 6.69
N GLY A 55 8.58 1.34 6.30
CA GLY A 55 9.19 0.04 6.01
C GLY A 55 8.50 -0.73 4.88
N VAL A 56 7.95 -0.04 3.88
CA VAL A 56 7.23 -0.67 2.77
C VAL A 56 8.24 -1.37 1.85
N PRO A 57 8.15 -2.70 1.65
CA PRO A 57 9.06 -3.42 0.78
C PRO A 57 8.87 -3.01 -0.68
N TYR A 58 9.94 -3.04 -1.47
CA TYR A 58 9.88 -2.81 -2.91
C TYR A 58 10.38 -4.01 -3.71
N LEU A 59 9.79 -4.23 -4.89
CA LEU A 59 10.14 -5.36 -5.73
C LEU A 59 11.53 -5.20 -6.38
N ARG A 60 12.25 -6.32 -6.52
CA ARG A 60 13.65 -6.34 -6.99
C ARG A 60 13.88 -5.68 -8.36
N HIS A 61 12.91 -5.75 -9.27
CA HIS A 61 13.04 -5.18 -10.61
C HIS A 61 13.13 -3.64 -10.61
N ILE A 62 12.80 -3.00 -9.47
CA ILE A 62 12.94 -1.56 -9.28
C ILE A 62 14.41 -1.17 -9.07
N GLU A 63 15.27 -2.11 -8.68
CA GLU A 63 16.72 -1.89 -8.66
C GLU A 63 17.24 -1.88 -10.10
N ALA A 64 17.94 -0.82 -10.51
CA ALA A 64 18.42 -0.61 -11.87
C ALA A 64 19.64 -1.50 -12.24
N GLY A 65 19.77 -2.67 -11.63
CA GLY A 65 20.98 -3.51 -11.70
C GLY A 65 22.13 -3.00 -10.83
N GLU A 66 23.06 -3.90 -10.48
CA GLU A 66 24.29 -3.65 -9.69
C GLU A 66 24.16 -2.64 -8.53
N GLY A 67 23.13 -2.79 -7.69
CA GLY A 67 22.98 -1.98 -6.48
C GLY A 67 22.63 -0.50 -6.72
N VAL A 68 22.35 -0.09 -7.95
CA VAL A 68 21.86 1.27 -8.25
C VAL A 68 20.34 1.26 -8.14
N SER A 69 19.83 1.85 -7.06
CA SER A 69 18.39 1.97 -6.82
C SER A 69 17.78 3.06 -7.71
N SER A 70 16.85 2.73 -8.61
CA SER A 70 16.07 3.75 -9.35
C SER A 70 15.12 4.52 -8.42
N ILE A 71 14.81 3.93 -7.28
CA ILE A 71 14.04 4.55 -6.21
C ILE A 71 14.97 5.37 -5.30
N LYS A 72 14.60 6.64 -5.10
CA LYS A 72 15.29 7.58 -4.20
C LYS A 72 14.26 8.43 -3.44
N LYS A 73 14.70 9.15 -2.42
CA LYS A 73 13.85 10.14 -1.74
C LYS A 73 13.28 11.12 -2.78
N GLY A 74 11.97 11.33 -2.72
CA GLY A 74 11.22 12.18 -3.65
C GLY A 74 10.68 11.46 -4.89
N SER A 75 11.10 10.22 -5.18
CA SER A 75 10.52 9.43 -6.28
C SER A 75 9.02 9.22 -6.07
N ALA A 76 8.26 9.35 -7.16
CA ALA A 76 6.89 8.89 -7.22
C ALA A 76 6.89 7.38 -7.50
N VAL A 77 6.09 6.63 -6.76
CA VAL A 77 6.02 5.17 -6.82
C VAL A 77 4.58 4.69 -6.84
N TRP A 78 4.37 3.46 -7.29
CA TRP A 78 3.07 2.80 -7.27
C TRP A 78 3.05 1.72 -6.18
N LEU A 79 2.06 1.81 -5.29
CA LEU A 79 1.81 0.83 -4.24
C LEU A 79 0.68 -0.11 -4.68
N ASN A 80 0.84 -1.40 -4.38
CA ASN A 80 -0.27 -2.34 -4.27
C ASN A 80 -0.40 -2.79 -2.82
N PHE A 81 -1.63 -3.04 -2.37
CA PHE A 81 -1.90 -3.57 -1.04
C PHE A 81 -2.30 -5.04 -1.16
N ALA A 82 -1.67 -5.89 -0.37
CA ALA A 82 -1.94 -7.32 -0.41
C ALA A 82 -3.30 -7.66 0.20
N ASP A 83 -3.94 -8.70 -0.32
CA ASP A 83 -5.22 -9.21 0.17
C ASP A 83 -5.13 -9.75 1.62
N ARG A 84 -3.92 -10.10 2.06
CA ARG A 84 -3.61 -10.71 3.35
C ARG A 84 -2.36 -10.09 3.96
N ALA A 85 -2.22 -10.25 5.27
CA ALA A 85 -1.02 -9.89 5.99
C ALA A 85 0.24 -10.55 5.41
N ILE A 86 1.31 -9.77 5.27
CA ILE A 86 2.58 -10.23 4.69
C ILE A 86 3.76 -10.22 5.69
N ASP A 87 3.51 -9.99 6.98
CA ASP A 87 4.55 -9.87 8.02
C ASP A 87 5.43 -11.13 8.11
N ASN A 88 4.79 -12.30 7.93
CA ASN A 88 5.44 -13.60 8.01
C ASN A 88 5.99 -14.09 6.65
N MET A 89 5.96 -13.25 5.61
CA MET A 89 6.47 -13.60 4.30
C MET A 89 8.01 -13.67 4.32
N VAL A 90 8.55 -14.89 4.19
CA VAL A 90 10.00 -15.13 4.13
C VAL A 90 10.39 -15.82 2.83
N GLY A 91 10.89 -15.02 1.88
CA GLY A 91 11.31 -15.51 0.57
C GLY A 91 10.15 -16.12 -0.22
N ALA A 92 10.37 -17.31 -0.77
CA ALA A 92 9.37 -18.01 -1.60
C ALA A 92 8.62 -19.13 -0.84
N LYS A 93 8.73 -19.18 0.50
CA LYS A 93 8.08 -20.23 1.29
C LYS A 93 6.60 -19.89 1.49
N SER A 94 5.76 -20.92 1.50
CA SER A 94 4.39 -20.78 2.01
C SER A 94 4.43 -20.36 3.48
N PHE A 95 3.53 -19.47 3.86
CA PHE A 95 3.42 -18.96 5.23
C PHE A 95 1.95 -18.79 5.60
N ASP A 96 1.65 -18.88 6.90
CA ASP A 96 0.37 -18.47 7.45
C ASP A 96 0.41 -16.95 7.72
N PRO A 97 -0.55 -16.17 7.20
CA PRO A 97 -0.63 -14.75 7.52
C PRO A 97 -0.79 -14.45 9.02
N GLU A 98 -1.33 -15.39 9.83
CA GLU A 98 -1.64 -15.29 11.27
C GLU A 98 -2.60 -14.14 11.69
N PHE A 99 -2.73 -13.10 10.87
CA PHE A 99 -3.61 -11.97 11.05
C PHE A 99 -4.83 -12.07 10.13
N SER A 100 -6.00 -11.73 10.65
CA SER A 100 -7.26 -11.73 9.88
C SER A 100 -7.43 -10.51 8.97
N ARG A 101 -6.50 -9.54 9.03
CA ARG A 101 -6.55 -8.30 8.24
C ARG A 101 -6.51 -8.59 6.74
N ARG A 102 -7.21 -7.75 5.98
CA ARG A 102 -7.33 -7.83 4.52
C ARG A 102 -7.35 -6.45 3.93
N HIS A 103 -6.67 -6.28 2.79
CA HIS A 103 -6.63 -5.00 2.07
C HIS A 103 -6.26 -3.82 2.98
N GLU A 104 -5.36 -4.01 3.95
CA GLU A 104 -4.97 -2.96 4.91
C GLU A 104 -3.74 -2.20 4.40
N ARG A 105 -3.65 -0.91 4.74
CA ARG A 105 -2.52 -0.04 4.35
C ARG A 105 -1.14 -0.56 4.74
N LYS A 106 -1.05 -1.36 5.80
CA LYS A 106 0.21 -1.91 6.31
C LYS A 106 0.82 -2.97 5.39
N ASP A 107 -0.02 -3.64 4.60
CA ASP A 107 0.40 -4.71 3.71
C ASP A 107 0.71 -4.19 2.30
N ALA A 108 1.28 -2.97 2.25
CA ALA A 108 1.68 -2.33 1.01
C ALA A 108 2.97 -2.93 0.45
N VAL A 109 3.09 -2.94 -0.87
CA VAL A 109 4.30 -3.30 -1.62
C VAL A 109 4.49 -2.28 -2.73
N ILE A 110 5.69 -1.73 -2.85
CA ILE A 110 6.04 -0.87 -3.98
C ILE A 110 6.34 -1.74 -5.19
N VAL A 111 5.54 -1.59 -6.24
CA VAL A 111 5.61 -2.42 -7.45
C VAL A 111 6.15 -1.69 -8.67
N GLY A 112 6.38 -0.38 -8.58
CA GLY A 112 6.96 0.39 -9.67
C GLY A 112 7.37 1.80 -9.26
N VAL A 113 8.24 2.41 -10.08
CA VAL A 113 8.67 3.81 -10.00
C VAL A 113 8.29 4.47 -11.33
N PHE A 114 7.81 5.71 -11.28
CA PHE A 114 7.46 6.50 -12.47
C PHE A 114 8.68 7.11 -13.16
#